data_AF-A0A7H4N7Z4-F1
#
_entry.id   AF-A0A7H4N7Z4-F1
#
_cell.length_a   1.000
_cell.length_b   1.000
_cell.length_c   1.000
_cell.angle_alpha   90.00
_cell.angle_beta   90.00
_cell.angle_gamma   90.00
#
_symmetry.space_group_name_H-M   'P 1'
#
loop_
_entity.id
_entity.type
_entity.pdbx_description
1 polymer ?
#
loop_
_entity_poly.entity_id
_entity_poly.type
_entity_poly.pdbx_seq_one_letter_code
_entity_poly.pdbx_strand_id
1 'polypeptide(L)'
;MPSWRSGWGKAAYLIDDATDIQEAWVKEADCVGVTAGASAPDILVQNVISRLQELGGGEAVPLEGREENIVFEVPKELRVDVREVE
;
A
#
# COMPACT_ATOMS: atom_id res chain seq x y z
N MET A 1 7.19 -4.45 -17.25
CA MET A 1 6.02 -3.54 -17.15
C MET A 1 6.52 -2.10 -17.32
N PRO A 2 5.74 -1.17 -17.91
CA PRO A 2 6.24 0.17 -18.21
C PRO A 2 6.40 0.98 -16.92
N SER A 3 7.57 1.61 -16.74
CA SER A 3 7.76 2.60 -15.68
C SER A 3 6.87 3.81 -15.97
N TRP A 4 6.02 4.17 -15.02
CA TRP A 4 5.28 5.42 -15.09
C TRP A 4 6.22 6.51 -14.60
N ARG A 5 6.42 7.57 -15.38
CA ARG A 5 6.98 8.81 -14.83
C ARG A 5 5.86 9.51 -14.10
N SER A 6 6.01 9.70 -12.79
CA SER A 6 5.11 10.62 -12.09
C SER A 6 5.26 12.02 -12.70
N GLY A 7 4.23 12.87 -12.58
CA GLY A 7 4.31 14.28 -13.03
C GLY A 7 5.47 15.08 -12.40
N TRP A 8 6.13 14.50 -11.39
CA TRP A 8 7.23 15.06 -10.62
C TRP A 8 8.61 14.49 -11.00
N GLY A 9 8.69 13.73 -12.09
CA GLY A 9 9.96 13.19 -12.61
C GLY A 9 10.56 12.05 -11.78
N LYS A 10 9.82 11.51 -10.80
CA LYS A 10 10.21 10.31 -10.04
C LYS A 10 9.75 9.06 -10.78
N ALA A 11 10.55 7.98 -10.67
CA ALA A 11 10.10 6.66 -11.09
C ALA A 11 8.91 6.24 -10.22
N ALA A 12 7.83 5.79 -10.86
CA ALA A 12 6.65 5.28 -10.20
C ALA A 12 6.23 3.96 -10.86
N TYR A 13 5.79 3.02 -10.03
CA TYR A 13 5.39 1.69 -10.43
C TYR A 13 4.03 1.38 -9.81
N LEU A 14 3.08 1.00 -10.65
CA LEU A 14 1.83 0.40 -10.19
C LEU A 14 2.06 -1.11 -10.11
N ILE A 15 1.82 -1.68 -8.95
CA ILE A 15 2.01 -3.11 -8.64
C ILE A 15 0.73 -3.64 -8.02
N ASP A 16 0.42 -4.92 -8.27
CA ASP A 16 -0.72 -5.60 -7.66
C ASP A 16 -0.35 -6.11 -6.26
N ASP A 17 0.87 -6.64 -6.10
CA ASP A 17 1.38 -7.11 -4.82
C ASP A 17 2.91 -7.00 -4.69
N ALA A 18 3.44 -7.46 -3.56
CA ALA A 18 4.87 -7.38 -3.24
C ALA A 18 5.77 -8.21 -4.18
N THR A 19 5.23 -9.22 -4.87
CA THR A 19 5.99 -10.09 -5.78
C THR A 19 6.35 -9.40 -7.09
N ASP A 20 5.63 -8.33 -7.46
CA ASP A 20 5.93 -7.52 -8.64
C ASP A 20 7.18 -6.64 -8.45
N ILE A 21 7.63 -6.44 -7.21
CA ILE A 21 8.76 -5.57 -6.89
C ILE A 21 10.06 -6.17 -7.41
N GLN A 22 10.68 -5.47 -8.37
CA GLN A 22 11.98 -5.84 -8.89
C GLN A 22 13.09 -5.12 -8.11
N GLU A 23 14.11 -5.87 -7.68
CA GLU A 23 15.24 -5.35 -6.90
C GLU A 23 15.94 -4.18 -7.61
N ALA A 24 16.02 -4.26 -8.95
CA ALA A 24 16.61 -3.21 -9.78
C ALA A 24 15.92 -1.85 -9.65
N TRP A 25 14.66 -1.78 -9.20
CA TRP A 25 13.93 -0.52 -9.03
C TRP A 25 14.40 0.26 -7.80
N VAL A 26 14.92 -0.43 -6.78
CA VAL A 26 15.22 0.14 -5.46
C VAL A 26 16.69 0.06 -5.07
N LYS A 27 17.51 -0.68 -5.82
CA LYS A 27 18.93 -0.94 -5.52
C LYS A 27 19.78 0.30 -5.21
N GLU A 28 19.50 1.43 -5.88
CA GLU A 28 20.24 2.70 -5.71
C GLU A 28 19.35 3.80 -5.11
N ALA A 29 18.17 3.44 -4.59
CA ALA A 29 17.24 4.40 -4.01
C ALA A 29 17.51 4.58 -2.51
N ASP A 30 17.89 5.79 -2.11
CA ASP A 30 18.03 6.13 -0.68
C ASP A 30 16.68 6.26 0.04
N CYS A 31 15.60 6.47 -0.73
CA CYS A 31 14.25 6.68 -0.21
C CYS A 31 13.20 6.14 -1.18
N VAL A 32 12.30 5.30 -0.66
CA VAL A 32 11.17 4.72 -1.40
C VAL A 32 9.87 5.14 -0.72
N GLY A 33 8.98 5.76 -1.48
CA GLY A 33 7.62 6.07 -1.02
C GLY A 33 6.67 4.95 -1.39
N VAL A 34 5.81 4.56 -0.45
CA VAL A 34 4.74 3.58 -0.67
C VAL A 34 3.41 4.28 -0.45
N THR A 35 2.46 4.03 -1.35
CA THR A 35 1.08 4.50 -1.24
C THR A 35 0.16 3.46 -1.87
N ALA A 36 -1.13 3.56 -1.60
CA ALA A 36 -2.11 2.60 -2.05
C ALA A 36 -3.32 3.33 -2.63
N GLY A 37 -3.93 2.75 -3.66
CA GLY A 37 -5.21 3.22 -4.16
C GLY A 37 -6.33 2.93 -3.14
N ALA A 38 -7.44 3.66 -3.23
CA ALA A 38 -8.56 3.55 -2.29
C ALA A 38 -9.19 2.14 -2.19
N SER A 39 -8.96 1.26 -3.18
CA SER A 39 -9.48 -0.10 -3.22
C SER A 39 -8.50 -1.18 -2.75
N ALA A 40 -7.27 -0.82 -2.42
CA ALA A 40 -6.23 -1.77 -2.04
C ALA A 40 -6.33 -2.07 -0.53
N PRO A 41 -6.46 -3.35 -0.13
CA PRO A 41 -6.46 -3.73 1.29
C PRO A 41 -5.11 -3.43 1.97
N ASP A 42 -5.16 -3.04 3.26
CA ASP A 42 -3.96 -2.72 4.05
C ASP A 42 -2.92 -3.84 4.08
N ILE A 43 -3.35 -5.11 4.05
CA ILE A 43 -2.44 -6.26 4.05
C ILE A 43 -1.48 -6.25 2.85
N LEU A 44 -1.92 -5.74 1.69
CA LEU A 44 -1.06 -5.64 0.52
C LEU A 44 0.05 -4.61 0.74
N VAL A 45 -0.28 -3.49 1.39
CA VAL A 45 0.69 -2.45 1.75
C VAL A 45 1.71 -2.98 2.75
N GLN A 46 1.25 -3.73 3.76
CA GLN A 46 2.16 -4.35 4.74
C GLN A 46 3.12 -5.34 4.07
N ASN A 47 2.63 -6.18 3.15
CA ASN A 47 3.49 -7.10 2.40
C ASN A 47 4.53 -6.36 1.54
N VAL A 48 4.15 -5.24 0.92
CA VAL A 48 5.07 -4.37 0.16
C VAL A 48 6.15 -3.80 1.09
N ILE A 49 5.77 -3.30 2.27
CA ILE A 49 6.72 -2.80 3.27
C ILE A 49 7.71 -3.90 3.68
N SER A 50 7.21 -5.09 4.02
CA SER A 50 8.06 -6.23 4.41
C SER A 50 9.03 -6.60 3.29
N ARG A 51 8.58 -6.62 2.03
CA ARG A 51 9.45 -6.90 0.89
C ARG A 51 10.53 -5.83 0.72
N LEU A 52 10.20 -4.55 0.91
CA LEU A 52 11.20 -3.48 0.84
C LEU A 52 12.23 -3.58 1.98
N GLN A 53 11.82 -4.06 3.16
CA GLN A 53 12.72 -4.33 4.27
C GLN A 53 13.68 -5.49 3.97
N GLU A 54 13.20 -6.57 3.36
CA GLU A 54 14.06 -7.66 2.87
C GLU A 54 15.11 -7.18 1.86
N LEU A 55 14.78 -6.14 1.09
CA LEU A 55 15.68 -5.51 0.12
C LEU A 55 16.63 -4.46 0.74
N GLY A 56 16.64 -4.33 2.07
CA GLY A 56 17.55 -3.45 2.81
C GLY A 56 16.91 -2.17 3.34
N GLY A 57 15.59 -2.00 3.19
CA GLY A 57 14.83 -0.90 3.79
C GLY A 57 14.76 -1.00 5.32
N GLY A 58 14.67 0.15 5.98
CA GLY A 58 14.46 0.23 7.43
C GLY A 58 13.00 0.15 7.86
N GLU A 59 12.70 0.62 9.07
CA GLU A 59 11.31 0.77 9.52
C GLU A 59 10.54 1.76 8.64
N ALA A 60 9.29 1.43 8.33
CA ALA A 60 8.42 2.32 7.59
C ALA A 60 8.04 3.52 8.47
N VAL A 61 8.26 4.72 7.94
CA VAL A 61 7.93 5.97 8.63
C VAL A 61 6.62 6.51 8.03
N PRO A 62 5.51 6.50 8.79
CA PRO A 62 4.27 7.10 8.32
C PRO A 62 4.43 8.63 8.24
N LEU A 63 3.94 9.21 7.14
CA LEU A 63 3.89 10.65 6.97
C LEU A 63 2.55 11.17 7.48
N GLU A 64 2.55 12.35 8.11
CA GLU A 64 1.33 13.01 8.54
C GLU A 64 0.46 13.34 7.33
N GLY A 65 -0.74 12.77 7.31
CA GLY A 65 -1.77 13.02 6.30
C GLY A 65 -2.90 13.89 6.84
N ARG A 66 -3.85 14.22 5.95
CA ARG A 66 -5.12 14.82 6.36
C ARG A 66 -5.97 13.76 7.06
N GLU A 67 -6.60 14.11 8.17
CA GLU A 67 -7.57 13.23 8.84
C GLU A 67 -8.79 12.96 7.93
N GLU A 68 -9.18 11.70 7.83
CA GLU A 68 -10.34 11.23 7.07
C GLU A 68 -11.31 10.50 8.01
N ASN A 69 -12.53 11.00 8.14
CA ASN A 69 -13.52 10.54 9.14
C ASN A 69 -14.89 10.22 8.53
N ILE A 70 -14.97 10.04 7.20
CA ILE A 70 -16.22 9.75 6.49
C ILE A 70 -16.38 8.23 6.39
N VAL A 71 -17.54 7.72 6.85
CA VAL A 71 -17.90 6.30 6.78
C VAL A 71 -19.28 6.16 6.15
N PHE A 72 -19.42 5.24 5.20
CA PHE A 72 -20.70 4.87 4.62
C PHE A 72 -21.21 3.59 5.28
N GLU A 73 -22.33 3.69 6.01
CA GLU A 73 -22.92 2.51 6.66
C GLU A 73 -23.53 1.54 5.63
N VAL A 74 -23.43 0.25 5.92
CA VAL A 74 -24.12 -0.78 5.17
C VAL A 74 -25.64 -0.66 5.42
N PRO A 75 -26.48 -0.70 4.36
CA PRO A 75 -27.94 -0.73 4.49
C PRO A 75 -28.40 -1.81 5.46
N LYS A 76 -29.47 -1.54 6.21
CA LYS A 76 -29.92 -2.42 7.31
C LYS A 76 -30.23 -3.83 6.84
N GLU A 77 -30.72 -3.95 5.61
CA GLU A 77 -31.10 -5.19 4.93
C GLU A 77 -29.91 -6.09 4.59
N LEU A 78 -28.69 -5.54 4.54
CA LEU A 78 -27.45 -6.24 4.18
C LEU A 78 -26.50 -6.41 5.38
N ARG A 79 -26.93 -6.01 6.59
CA ARG A 79 -26.16 -6.23 7.81
C ARG A 79 -26.15 -7.72 8.11
N VAL A 80 -24.97 -8.31 8.18
CA VAL A 80 -24.78 -9.74 8.49
C VAL A 80 -24.91 -9.90 10.01
N ASP A 81 -25.75 -10.83 10.48
CA ASP A 81 -25.81 -11.20 11.89
C ASP A 81 -24.48 -11.87 12.28
N VAL A 82 -23.65 -11.16 13.04
CA VAL A 82 -22.44 -11.72 13.64
C VAL A 82 -22.89 -12.69 14.73
N ARG A 83 -22.95 -13.99 14.39
CA ARG A 83 -23.03 -15.04 15.40
C ARG A 83 -21.64 -15.24 15.97
N GLU A 84 -21.44 -14.93 17.24
CA GLU A 84 -20.27 -15.35 17.99
C GLU A 84 -20.20 -16.88 17.93
N VAL A 85 -19.09 -17.40 17.40
CA VAL A 85 -18.73 -18.82 17.50
C VAL A 85 -17.85 -18.97 18.74
N GLU A 86 -18.36 -19.68 19.75
CA GLU A 86 -17.59 -20.16 20.92
C GLU A 86 -16.47 -21.12 20.53
#